data_AF-A0A453IHU6-F1
#
_entry.id   AF-A0A453IHU6-F1
#
_cell.length_a   1.000
_cell.length_b   1.000
_cell.length_c   1.000
_cell.angle_alpha   90.00
_cell.angle_beta   90.00
_cell.angle_gamma   90.00
#
_symmetry.space_group_name_H-M   'P 1'
#
loop_
_entity.id
_entity.type
_entity.pdbx_description
1 polymer ?
#
loop_
_entity_poly.entity_id
_entity_poly.type
_entity_poly.pdbx_seq_one_letter_code
_entity_poly.pdbx_strand_id
1 'polypeptide(L)'
;MVGSVKQWQKSDPQKATDTWSKLGMANSVLENQLRSLSKLSEDHWDAYESVVRSCSRLTFMKWTEVATNQQQELIVKSLLAARDAFLEIRLHMREMGVAAGVPIEPESQTQLLDATMNMEGVLLAGVPGAGGFDAVFSVTLGEASGAVANAWSSVGVLPLLVREDSRGVSLEAGDPRTEEVSTAVSSIQIS
;
A
#
# COMPACT_ATOMS: atom_id res chain seq x y z
N MET A 1 -18.91 -0.11 -12.58
CA MET A 1 -18.70 -0.38 -11.15
C MET A 1 -19.44 0.61 -10.25
N VAL A 2 -19.11 1.90 -10.26
CA VAL A 2 -19.76 2.93 -9.40
C VAL A 2 -21.29 2.98 -9.56
N GLY A 3 -21.81 2.84 -10.79
CA GLY A 3 -23.25 2.81 -11.03
C GLY A 3 -23.97 1.67 -10.30
N SER A 4 -23.40 0.47 -10.32
CA SER A 4 -23.95 -0.71 -9.63
C SER A 4 -23.93 -0.54 -8.11
N VAL A 5 -22.86 0.05 -7.56
CA VAL A 5 -22.78 0.37 -6.12
C VAL A 5 -23.87 1.37 -5.73
N LYS A 6 -24.08 2.43 -6.52
CA LYS A 6 -25.16 3.40 -6.30
C LYS A 6 -26.55 2.77 -6.42
N GLN A 7 -26.73 1.81 -7.31
CA GLN A 7 -27.99 1.07 -7.44
C GLN A 7 -28.22 0.19 -6.20
N TRP A 8 -27.20 -0.54 -5.76
CA TRP A 8 -27.26 -1.34 -4.54
C TRP A 8 -27.60 -0.50 -3.30
N GLN A 9 -26.95 0.66 -3.14
CA GLN A 9 -27.25 1.61 -2.06
C GLN A 9 -28.73 2.01 -2.01
N LYS A 10 -29.38 2.15 -3.18
CA LYS A 10 -30.82 2.47 -3.25
C LYS A 10 -31.71 1.26 -2.95
N SER A 11 -31.30 0.06 -3.35
CA SER A 11 -32.09 -1.16 -3.15
C SER A 11 -32.00 -1.72 -1.75
N ASP A 12 -30.87 -1.53 -1.05
CA ASP A 12 -30.65 -1.97 0.33
C ASP A 12 -29.91 -0.89 1.16
N PRO A 13 -30.61 0.20 1.54
CA PRO A 13 -29.99 1.33 2.22
C PRO A 13 -29.41 0.97 3.59
N GLN A 14 -30.03 0.03 4.30
CA GLN A 14 -29.60 -0.36 5.64
C GLN A 14 -28.26 -1.09 5.61
N LYS A 15 -28.14 -2.12 4.76
CA LYS A 15 -26.88 -2.86 4.60
C LYS A 15 -25.79 -1.98 4.01
N ALA A 16 -26.16 -1.11 3.06
CA ALA A 16 -25.23 -0.15 2.49
C ALA A 16 -24.66 0.80 3.53
N THR A 17 -25.51 1.36 4.40
CA THR A 17 -25.09 2.28 5.48
C THR A 17 -24.18 1.58 6.49
N ASP A 18 -24.51 0.35 6.90
CA ASP A 18 -23.67 -0.44 7.80
C ASP A 18 -22.27 -0.71 7.20
N THR A 19 -22.24 -1.20 5.95
CA THR A 19 -20.97 -1.48 5.23
C THR A 19 -20.13 -0.21 5.08
N TRP A 20 -20.74 0.91 4.70
CA TRP A 20 -20.04 2.19 4.54
C TRP A 20 -19.50 2.74 5.86
N SER A 21 -20.26 2.57 6.94
CA SER A 21 -19.86 3.00 8.27
C SER A 21 -18.64 2.20 8.74
N LYS A 22 -18.66 0.88 8.55
CA LYS A 22 -17.52 -0.01 8.86
C LYS A 22 -16.28 0.32 8.04
N LEU A 23 -16.45 0.49 6.73
CA LEU A 23 -15.38 0.94 5.83
C LEU A 23 -14.81 2.31 6.26
N GLY A 24 -15.68 3.26 6.59
CA GLY A 24 -15.29 4.58 7.08
C GLY A 24 -14.54 4.55 8.41
N MET A 25 -14.94 3.68 9.34
CA MET A 25 -14.21 3.45 10.59
C MET A 25 -12.84 2.85 10.33
N ALA A 26 -12.73 1.82 9.49
CA ALA A 26 -11.46 1.20 9.16
C ALA A 26 -10.49 2.19 8.46
N ASN A 27 -11.00 2.99 7.52
CA ASN A 27 -10.26 4.10 6.90
C ASN A 27 -9.76 5.11 7.94
N SER A 28 -10.61 5.49 8.89
CA SER A 28 -10.22 6.43 9.96
C SER A 28 -9.14 5.85 10.86
N VAL A 29 -9.20 4.54 11.17
CA VAL A 29 -8.14 3.87 11.94
C VAL A 29 -6.82 3.91 11.17
N LEU A 30 -6.83 3.53 9.88
CA LEU A 30 -5.63 3.58 9.05
C LEU A 30 -5.04 4.99 9.00
N GLU A 31 -5.86 6.00 8.74
CA GLU A 31 -5.45 7.41 8.71
C GLU A 31 -4.76 7.80 10.03
N ASN A 32 -5.37 7.47 11.17
CA ASN A 32 -4.82 7.76 12.48
C ASN A 32 -3.48 7.05 12.73
N GLN A 33 -3.32 5.81 12.28
CA GLN A 33 -2.04 5.10 12.39
C GLN A 33 -0.96 5.73 11.50
N LEU A 34 -1.29 6.11 10.27
CA LEU A 34 -0.34 6.79 9.37
C LEU A 34 0.08 8.15 9.93
N ARG A 35 -0.85 8.93 10.49
CA ARG A 35 -0.53 10.19 11.19
C ARG A 35 0.36 9.95 12.41
N SER A 36 0.11 8.88 13.16
CA SER A 36 0.93 8.52 14.32
C SER A 36 2.34 8.13 13.90
N LEU A 37 2.49 7.35 12.82
CA LEU A 37 3.79 6.98 12.26
C LEU A 37 4.56 8.22 11.77
N SER A 38 3.89 9.17 11.10
CA SER A 38 4.49 10.45 10.70
C SER A 38 5.06 11.18 11.92
N LYS A 39 4.26 11.32 12.98
CA LYS A 39 4.69 11.96 14.23
C LYS A 39 5.87 11.24 14.90
N LEU A 40 5.82 9.91 14.98
CA LEU A 40 6.91 9.11 15.54
C LEU A 40 8.19 9.23 14.72
N SER A 41 8.10 9.40 13.40
CA SER A 41 9.26 9.65 12.55
C SER A 41 9.89 11.02 12.81
N GLU A 42 9.08 12.04 13.10
CA GLU A 42 9.55 13.39 13.44
C GLU A 42 10.18 13.43 14.84
N ASP A 43 9.51 12.83 15.84
CA ASP A 43 9.91 12.89 17.24
C ASP A 43 11.06 11.92 17.58
N HIS A 44 11.12 10.77 16.91
CA HIS A 44 11.98 9.63 17.27
C HIS A 44 12.61 8.97 16.02
N TRP A 45 13.23 9.78 15.16
CA TRP A 45 13.79 9.33 13.88
C TRP A 45 14.66 8.07 13.98
N ASP A 46 15.66 8.02 14.87
CA ASP A 46 16.57 6.87 14.96
C ASP A 46 15.84 5.55 15.30
N ALA A 47 14.84 5.63 16.19
CA ALA A 47 14.02 4.48 16.54
C ALA A 47 13.12 4.07 15.37
N TYR A 48 12.51 5.06 14.70
CA TYR A 48 11.66 4.86 13.52
C TYR A 48 12.43 4.20 12.38
N GLU A 49 13.56 4.79 11.97
CA GLU A 49 14.42 4.27 10.91
C GLU A 49 14.90 2.86 11.24
N SER A 50 15.33 2.61 12.48
CA SER A 50 15.77 1.27 12.91
C SER A 50 14.67 0.23 12.79
N VAL A 51 13.43 0.56 13.18
CA VAL A 51 12.26 -0.33 13.06
C VAL A 51 11.92 -0.57 11.59
N VAL A 52 11.75 0.49 10.78
CA VAL A 52 11.43 0.39 9.36
C VAL A 52 12.46 -0.46 8.63
N ARG A 53 13.75 -0.20 8.87
CA ARG A 53 14.85 -0.97 8.29
C ARG A 53 14.83 -2.43 8.72
N SER A 54 14.51 -2.74 9.96
CA SER A 54 14.50 -4.13 10.46
C SER A 54 13.27 -4.89 9.94
N CYS A 55 12.09 -4.29 10.04
CA CYS A 55 10.83 -4.85 9.55
C CYS A 55 10.82 -5.04 8.02
N SER A 56 11.59 -4.25 7.25
CA SER A 56 11.70 -4.41 5.79
C SER A 56 12.20 -5.79 5.34
N ARG A 57 12.94 -6.51 6.20
CA ARG A 57 13.52 -7.83 5.93
C ARG A 57 12.81 -8.96 6.68
N LEU A 58 11.61 -8.70 7.19
CA LEU A 58 10.84 -9.63 8.01
C LEU A 58 9.39 -9.63 7.57
N THR A 59 8.76 -10.79 7.67
CA THR A 59 7.30 -10.92 7.60
C THR A 59 6.67 -10.25 8.82
N PHE A 60 5.46 -9.71 8.66
CA PHE A 60 4.75 -8.98 9.71
C PHE A 60 4.63 -9.75 11.05
N MET A 61 4.55 -11.09 11.01
CA MET A 61 4.49 -11.94 12.18
C MET A 61 5.68 -11.78 13.15
N LYS A 62 6.83 -11.34 12.64
CA LYS A 62 8.07 -11.16 13.41
C LYS A 62 8.35 -9.71 13.79
N TRP A 63 7.49 -8.75 13.40
CA TRP A 63 7.76 -7.33 13.64
C TRP A 63 7.76 -6.98 15.13
N THR A 64 6.97 -7.68 15.95
CA THR A 64 6.96 -7.52 17.42
C THR A 64 8.30 -7.85 18.06
N GLU A 65 9.11 -8.72 17.44
CA GLU A 65 10.44 -9.12 17.93
C GLU A 65 11.50 -8.03 17.70
N VAL A 66 11.22 -7.04 16.86
CA VAL A 66 12.17 -5.97 16.50
C VAL A 66 12.32 -4.94 17.61
N ALA A 67 11.27 -4.70 18.39
CA ALA A 67 11.26 -3.63 19.37
C ALA A 67 12.07 -3.98 20.62
N THR A 68 13.03 -3.13 20.97
CA THR A 68 13.87 -3.29 22.17
C THR A 68 13.63 -2.18 23.21
N ASN A 69 12.76 -1.22 22.92
CA ASN A 69 12.41 -0.12 23.80
C ASN A 69 10.98 0.40 23.52
N GLN A 70 10.50 1.26 24.40
CA GLN A 70 9.13 1.77 24.37
C GLN A 70 8.78 2.51 23.06
N GLN A 71 9.72 3.30 22.51
CA GLN A 71 9.49 4.04 21.27
C GLN A 71 9.32 3.08 20.08
N GLN A 72 10.18 2.07 19.98
CA GLN A 72 10.11 1.06 18.92
C GLN A 72 8.83 0.22 19.04
N GLU A 73 8.39 -0.11 20.26
CA GLU A 73 7.11 -0.80 20.48
C GLU A 73 5.92 0.00 19.94
N LEU A 74 5.91 1.32 20.15
CA LEU A 74 4.86 2.19 19.62
C LEU A 74 4.84 2.21 18.09
N ILE A 75 6.02 2.30 17.46
CA ILE A 75 6.15 2.27 16.00
C ILE A 75 5.65 0.94 15.43
N VAL A 76 6.12 -0.20 15.97
CA VAL A 76 5.69 -1.53 15.55
C VAL A 76 4.19 -1.71 15.72
N LYS A 77 3.63 -1.26 16.85
CA LYS A 77 2.20 -1.31 17.11
C LYS A 77 1.40 -0.51 16.08
N SER A 78 1.85 0.69 15.73
CA SER A 78 1.19 1.50 14.70
C SER A 78 1.31 0.88 13.31
N LEU A 79 2.44 0.25 12.95
CA LEU A 79 2.59 -0.48 11.70
C LEU A 79 1.60 -1.66 11.61
N LEU A 80 1.51 -2.48 12.65
CA LEU A 80 0.59 -3.61 12.71
C LEU A 80 -0.88 -3.15 12.69
N ALA A 81 -1.22 -2.12 13.46
CA ALA A 81 -2.58 -1.57 13.46
C ALA A 81 -2.97 -0.96 12.10
N ALA A 82 -2.04 -0.33 11.37
CA ALA A 82 -2.27 0.16 10.02
C ALA A 82 -2.56 -1.01 9.06
N ARG A 83 -1.77 -2.09 9.17
CA ARG A 83 -1.93 -3.30 8.39
C ARG A 83 -3.30 -3.96 8.63
N ASP A 84 -3.69 -4.14 9.89
CA ASP A 84 -4.97 -4.73 10.27
C ASP A 84 -6.15 -3.89 9.76
N ALA A 85 -6.09 -2.57 9.96
CA ALA A 85 -7.10 -1.66 9.43
C ALA A 85 -7.25 -1.76 7.91
N PHE A 86 -6.15 -1.97 7.20
CA PHE A 86 -6.19 -2.12 5.75
C PHE A 86 -6.77 -3.47 5.27
N LEU A 87 -6.58 -4.53 6.04
CA LEU A 87 -7.25 -5.80 5.78
C LEU A 87 -8.78 -5.67 5.95
N GLU A 88 -9.23 -4.94 6.98
CA GLU A 88 -10.65 -4.62 7.18
C GLU A 88 -11.21 -3.74 6.04
N ILE A 89 -10.44 -2.76 5.56
CA ILE A 89 -10.81 -1.95 4.39
C ILE A 89 -11.05 -2.86 3.17
N ARG A 90 -10.13 -3.78 2.87
CA ARG A 90 -10.28 -4.72 1.76
C ARG A 90 -11.50 -5.62 1.92
N LEU A 91 -11.73 -6.13 3.14
CA LEU A 91 -12.90 -6.94 3.46
C LEU A 91 -14.18 -6.19 3.12
N HIS A 92 -14.38 -4.98 3.65
CA HIS A 92 -15.59 -4.20 3.42
C HIS A 92 -15.75 -3.74 1.96
N MET A 93 -14.64 -3.44 1.27
CA MET A 93 -14.64 -3.17 -0.17
C MET A 93 -15.13 -4.38 -0.98
N ARG A 94 -14.72 -5.59 -0.58
CA ARG A 94 -15.15 -6.85 -1.22
C ARG A 94 -16.62 -7.15 -0.92
N GLU A 95 -17.05 -7.00 0.34
CA GLU A 95 -18.46 -7.17 0.75
C GLU A 95 -19.38 -6.23 -0.03
N MET A 96 -18.98 -4.97 -0.17
CA MET A 96 -19.67 -3.99 -1.02
C MET A 96 -19.74 -4.46 -2.48
N GLY A 97 -18.64 -4.99 -3.03
CA GLY A 97 -18.61 -5.52 -4.39
C GLY A 97 -19.59 -6.68 -4.59
N VAL A 98 -19.58 -7.66 -3.68
CA VAL A 98 -20.52 -8.79 -3.69
C VAL A 98 -21.96 -8.31 -3.61
N ALA A 99 -22.27 -7.40 -2.69
CA ALA A 99 -23.62 -6.90 -2.52
C ALA A 99 -24.11 -6.08 -3.73
N ALA A 100 -23.20 -5.37 -4.40
CA ALA A 100 -23.48 -4.60 -5.61
C ALA A 100 -23.37 -5.41 -6.91
N GLY A 101 -23.06 -6.72 -6.85
CA GLY A 101 -22.89 -7.57 -8.02
C GLY A 101 -21.76 -7.14 -8.95
N VAL A 102 -20.70 -6.53 -8.40
CA VAL A 102 -19.53 -6.06 -9.16
C VAL A 102 -18.22 -6.47 -8.49
N PRO A 103 -17.20 -6.89 -9.26
CA PRO A 103 -15.95 -7.37 -8.69
C PRO A 103 -15.02 -6.19 -8.34
N ILE A 104 -15.28 -5.51 -7.21
CA ILE A 104 -14.44 -4.41 -6.72
C ILE A 104 -13.03 -4.90 -6.39
N GLU A 105 -12.94 -6.00 -5.65
CA GLU A 105 -11.72 -6.79 -5.51
C GLU A 105 -12.02 -8.20 -6.02
N PRO A 106 -11.73 -8.49 -7.30
CA PRO A 106 -11.93 -9.82 -7.87
C PRO A 106 -11.13 -10.90 -7.13
N GLU A 107 -11.54 -12.16 -7.24
CA GLU A 107 -10.88 -13.30 -6.60
C GLU A 107 -9.39 -13.40 -6.98
N SER A 108 -9.06 -13.19 -8.26
CA SER A 108 -7.66 -13.19 -8.71
C SER A 108 -6.83 -12.09 -8.06
N GLN A 109 -7.40 -10.89 -7.87
CA GLN A 109 -6.72 -9.80 -7.16
C GLN A 109 -6.64 -10.08 -5.66
N THR A 110 -7.67 -10.69 -5.07
CA THR A 110 -7.65 -11.14 -3.67
C THR A 110 -6.46 -12.06 -3.41
N GLN A 111 -6.30 -13.10 -4.23
CA GLN A 111 -5.22 -14.08 -4.09
C GLN A 111 -3.84 -13.44 -4.25
N LEU A 112 -3.67 -12.56 -5.26
CA LEU A 112 -2.42 -11.83 -5.46
C LEU A 112 -2.09 -10.92 -4.27
N LEU A 113 -3.07 -10.16 -3.78
CA LEU A 113 -2.89 -9.21 -2.70
C LEU A 113 -2.68 -9.91 -1.35
N ASP A 114 -3.30 -11.07 -1.11
CA ASP A 114 -3.06 -11.86 0.10
C ASP A 114 -1.65 -12.46 0.09
N ALA A 115 -1.19 -12.95 -1.06
CA ALA A 115 0.21 -13.37 -1.21
C ALA A 115 1.17 -12.19 -1.01
N THR A 116 0.86 -11.03 -1.60
CA THR A 116 1.67 -9.81 -1.48
C THR A 116 1.74 -9.33 -0.04
N MET A 117 0.61 -9.28 0.67
CA MET A 117 0.57 -8.89 2.07
C MET A 117 1.51 -9.76 2.91
N ASN A 118 1.60 -11.07 2.65
CA ASN A 118 2.45 -11.99 3.40
C ASN A 118 3.96 -11.88 3.10
N MET A 119 4.36 -11.05 2.13
CA MET A 119 5.78 -10.83 1.81
C MET A 119 6.48 -9.99 2.89
N GLU A 120 7.80 -10.11 2.94
CA GLU A 120 8.64 -9.32 3.85
C GLU A 120 8.51 -7.83 3.56
N GLY A 121 8.46 -7.03 4.62
CA GLY A 121 8.43 -5.57 4.51
C GLY A 121 7.15 -4.98 3.89
N VAL A 122 6.16 -5.77 3.47
CA VAL A 122 4.89 -5.23 2.96
C VAL A 122 4.04 -4.72 4.12
N LEU A 123 3.69 -3.43 4.09
CA LEU A 123 2.77 -2.82 5.04
C LEU A 123 1.33 -2.97 4.57
N LEU A 124 1.05 -2.53 3.33
CA LEU A 124 -0.28 -2.51 2.71
C LEU A 124 -0.20 -3.07 1.30
N ALA A 125 -1.28 -3.69 0.82
CA ALA A 125 -1.46 -4.00 -0.60
C ALA A 125 -2.95 -4.09 -0.93
N GLY A 126 -3.41 -3.38 -1.96
CA GLY A 126 -4.83 -3.27 -2.29
C GLY A 126 -5.11 -2.97 -3.76
N VAL A 127 -6.39 -2.90 -4.12
CA VAL A 127 -6.86 -2.44 -5.44
C VAL A 127 -7.15 -0.93 -5.37
N PRO A 128 -6.54 -0.10 -6.24
CA PRO A 128 -6.77 1.34 -6.24
C PRO A 128 -8.08 1.73 -6.95
N GLY A 129 -8.53 2.96 -6.68
CA GLY A 129 -9.62 3.59 -7.42
C GLY A 129 -10.96 2.87 -7.25
N ALA A 130 -11.67 2.65 -8.37
CA ALA A 130 -12.98 2.01 -8.33
C ALA A 130 -12.92 0.51 -8.03
N GLY A 131 -11.76 -0.14 -8.20
CA GLY A 131 -11.62 -1.58 -8.15
C GLY A 131 -11.50 -2.24 -9.53
N GLY A 132 -11.53 -3.58 -9.54
CA GLY A 132 -11.52 -4.40 -10.76
C GLY A 132 -10.18 -5.07 -11.01
N PHE A 133 -9.84 -5.23 -12.29
CA PHE A 133 -8.69 -6.03 -12.74
C PHE A 133 -7.50 -5.19 -13.20
N ASP A 134 -7.65 -3.86 -13.24
CA ASP A 134 -6.75 -2.95 -13.95
C ASP A 134 -5.39 -2.79 -13.25
N ALA A 135 -5.41 -2.55 -11.94
CA ALA A 135 -4.21 -2.24 -11.17
C ALA A 135 -4.30 -2.78 -9.74
N VAL A 136 -3.13 -2.91 -9.13
CA VAL A 136 -2.92 -3.13 -7.69
C VAL A 136 -1.82 -2.20 -7.20
N PHE A 137 -1.78 -1.94 -5.90
CA PHE A 137 -0.69 -1.20 -5.28
C PHE A 137 -0.19 -1.95 -4.04
N SER A 138 1.05 -1.65 -3.65
CA SER A 138 1.62 -2.06 -2.38
C SER A 138 2.43 -0.92 -1.78
N VAL A 139 2.35 -0.78 -0.46
CA VAL A 139 3.21 0.10 0.34
C VAL A 139 4.18 -0.79 1.09
N THR A 140 5.48 -0.60 0.85
CA THR A 140 6.56 -1.41 1.42
C THR A 140 7.45 -0.58 2.32
N LEU A 141 8.00 -1.21 3.35
CA LEU A 141 9.00 -0.65 4.24
C LEU A 141 10.40 -0.83 3.63
N GLY A 142 11.22 0.22 3.63
CA GLY A 142 12.61 0.17 3.17
C GLY A 142 12.75 -0.37 1.73
N GLU A 143 13.66 -1.33 1.54
CA GLU A 143 14.05 -1.86 0.22
C GLU A 143 13.22 -3.07 -0.24
N ALA A 144 12.09 -3.37 0.40
CA ALA A 144 11.27 -4.56 0.07
C ALA A 144 10.56 -4.49 -1.30
N SER A 145 10.51 -3.30 -1.93
CA SER A 145 9.83 -3.07 -3.20
C SER A 145 10.34 -3.93 -4.35
N GLY A 146 11.65 -4.24 -4.38
CA GLY A 146 12.24 -5.09 -5.42
C GLY A 146 11.74 -6.54 -5.38
N ALA A 147 11.56 -7.10 -4.18
CA ALA A 147 11.02 -8.45 -4.01
C ALA A 147 9.57 -8.53 -4.49
N VAL A 148 8.75 -7.54 -4.12
CA VAL A 148 7.35 -7.43 -4.59
C VAL A 148 7.28 -7.29 -6.10
N ALA A 149 8.11 -6.42 -6.69
CA ALA A 149 8.15 -6.22 -8.13
C ALA A 149 8.51 -7.51 -8.90
N ASN A 150 9.47 -8.28 -8.40
CA ASN A 150 9.84 -9.57 -8.98
C ASN A 150 8.70 -10.59 -8.87
N ALA A 151 8.05 -10.67 -7.70
CA ALA A 151 6.92 -11.57 -7.48
C ALA A 151 5.75 -11.24 -8.43
N TRP A 152 5.39 -9.97 -8.55
CA TRP A 152 4.35 -9.50 -9.47
C TRP A 152 4.68 -9.79 -10.94
N SER A 153 5.92 -9.51 -11.36
CA SER A 153 6.37 -9.78 -12.72
C SER A 153 6.26 -11.27 -13.08
N SER A 154 6.56 -12.16 -12.13
CA SER A 154 6.48 -13.61 -12.33
C SER A 154 5.06 -14.13 -12.61
N VAL A 155 4.04 -13.36 -12.24
CA VAL A 155 2.62 -13.67 -12.48
C VAL A 155 1.97 -12.73 -13.49
N GLY A 156 2.76 -11.99 -14.27
CA GLY A 156 2.29 -11.14 -15.37
C GLY A 156 1.73 -9.78 -14.94
N VAL A 157 2.01 -9.33 -13.72
CA VAL A 157 1.68 -7.98 -13.25
C VAL A 157 2.90 -7.08 -13.43
N LEU A 158 2.75 -6.00 -14.19
CA LEU A 158 3.83 -5.05 -14.45
C LEU A 158 4.05 -4.12 -13.23
N PRO A 159 5.20 -4.20 -12.54
CA PRO A 159 5.48 -3.29 -11.43
C PRO A 159 5.88 -1.91 -11.94
N LEU A 160 5.25 -0.88 -11.40
CA LEU A 160 5.68 0.52 -11.53
C LEU A 160 6.22 0.96 -10.18
N LEU A 161 7.55 0.97 -10.05
CA LEU A 161 8.20 1.38 -8.81
C LEU A 161 8.10 2.90 -8.67
N VAL A 162 7.33 3.33 -7.67
CA VAL A 162 7.17 4.74 -7.31
C VAL A 162 7.75 4.94 -5.93
N ARG A 163 8.44 6.06 -5.73
CA ARG A 163 8.86 6.55 -4.41
C ARG A 163 8.04 7.78 -4.06
N GLU A 164 7.90 8.04 -2.76
CA GLU A 164 7.26 9.27 -2.30
C GLU A 164 7.97 10.48 -2.92
N ASP A 165 7.20 11.39 -3.50
CA ASP A 165 7.67 12.68 -3.98
C ASP A 165 6.67 13.76 -3.56
N SER A 166 7.13 14.68 -2.71
CA SER A 166 6.32 15.79 -2.19
C SER A 166 6.37 17.04 -3.08
N ARG A 167 7.13 17.02 -4.19
CA ARG A 167 7.44 18.23 -4.97
C ARG A 167 6.32 18.71 -5.89
N GLY A 168 5.21 18.00 -5.98
CA GLY A 168 4.01 18.44 -6.73
C GLY A 168 4.36 18.97 -8.13
N VAL A 169 3.88 20.16 -8.47
CA VAL A 169 4.29 20.85 -9.71
C VAL A 169 5.66 21.50 -9.52
N SER A 170 6.63 21.10 -10.32
CA SER A 170 7.97 21.68 -10.33
C SER A 170 8.33 22.20 -11.73
N LEU A 171 9.14 23.25 -11.78
CA LEU A 171 9.73 23.75 -13.02
C LEU A 171 11.01 22.97 -13.28
N GLU A 172 11.05 22.22 -14.37
CA GLU A 172 12.27 21.55 -14.80
C GLU A 172 13.19 22.54 -15.55
N ALA A 173 14.49 22.47 -15.29
CA ALA A 173 15.47 23.37 -15.89
C ALA A 173 15.73 23.08 -17.39
N GLY A 174 15.17 22.00 -17.93
CA GLY A 174 15.33 21.55 -19.31
C GLY A 174 14.44 20.32 -19.61
N ASP A 175 14.53 19.76 -20.82
CA ASP A 175 13.80 18.53 -21.20
C ASP A 175 14.47 17.30 -20.56
N PRO A 176 13.83 16.59 -19.62
CA PRO A 176 14.44 15.49 -18.88
C PRO A 176 14.84 14.30 -19.77
N ARG A 177 14.22 14.17 -20.96
CA ARG A 177 14.58 13.14 -21.94
C ARG A 177 15.96 13.36 -22.56
N THR A 178 16.51 14.57 -22.46
CA THR A 178 17.84 14.87 -22.98
C THR A 178 18.96 14.46 -22.03
N GLU A 179 18.68 14.32 -20.72
CA GLU A 179 19.68 13.92 -19.72
C GLU A 179 19.87 12.40 -19.64
N GLU A 180 18.78 11.61 -19.70
CA GLU A 180 18.86 10.14 -19.66
C GLU A 180 19.58 9.56 -20.89
N VAL A 181 19.32 10.11 -22.08
CA VAL A 181 19.96 9.69 -23.32
C VAL A 181 21.45 10.05 -23.32
N SER A 182 21.83 11.22 -22.80
CA SER A 182 23.24 11.64 -22.74
C SER A 182 24.07 10.73 -21.81
N THR A 183 23.48 10.31 -20.69
CA THR A 183 24.13 9.44 -19.71
C THR A 183 24.30 7.99 -20.21
N ALA A 184 23.29 7.47 -20.93
CA ALA A 184 23.34 6.15 -21.56
C ALA A 184 24.28 6.09 -22.77
N VAL A 185 24.43 7.19 -23.52
CA VAL A 185 25.35 7.25 -24.68
C VAL A 185 26.81 7.41 -24.25
N SER A 186 27.07 8.13 -23.15
CA SER A 186 28.43 8.35 -22.62
C SER A 186 29.08 7.08 -22.00
N SER A 187 28.27 6.06 -21.69
CA SER A 187 28.74 4.78 -21.12
C SER A 187 29.06 3.70 -22.17
N ILE A 188 28.86 3.98 -23.46
CA ILE A 188 29.25 3.08 -24.55
C ILE A 188 30.72 3.35 -24.90
N GLN A 189 31.64 2.60 -24.29
CA GLN A 189 33.01 2.50 -24.79
C GLN A 189 33.02 1.55 -26.01
N ILE A 190 33.17 2.14 -27.20
CA ILE A 190 33.52 1.38 -28.40
C ILE A 190 35.04 1.19 -28.37
N SER A 191 35.47 -0.04 -28.07
CA SER A 191 36.86 -0.50 -28.24
C SER A 191 37.02 -1.27 -29.54
#